data_AF-A0A849VJD1-F1
#
_entry.id   AF-A0A849VJD1-F1
#
_cell.length_a   1.000
_cell.length_b   1.000
_cell.length_c   1.000
_cell.angle_alpha   90.00
_cell.angle_beta   90.00
_cell.angle_gamma   90.00
#
_symmetry.space_group_name_H-M   'P 1'
#
loop_
_entity.id
_entity.type
_entity.pdbx_description
1 polymer ?
#
loop_
_entity_poly.entity_id
_entity_poly.type
_entity_poly.pdbx_seq_one_letter_code
_entity_poly.pdbx_strand_id
1 'polypeptide(L)'
;MLITILLGLALTAGKVDKGDAVMQAQFDLLRLSYACGDPLYRSKRDSTRRWIERLESNTTYSMQDVADLDSGLKNGTIKPATRVERGDCIKLLADGEAKVESLVEEYNR
;
A
#
# COMPACT_ATOMS: atom_id res chain seq x y z
N MET A 1 34.45 -8.68 -23.60
CA MET A 1 33.39 -9.30 -22.79
C MET A 1 32.92 -8.28 -21.76
N LEU A 2 31.87 -7.50 -22.05
CA LEU A 2 31.39 -6.42 -21.19
C LEU A 2 29.91 -6.10 -21.51
N ILE A 3 29.07 -7.13 -21.59
CA ILE A 3 27.64 -7.00 -21.96
C ILE A 3 26.71 -7.60 -20.87
N THR A 4 27.25 -8.20 -19.81
CA THR A 4 26.45 -8.97 -18.84
C THR A 4 25.91 -8.20 -17.63
N ILE A 5 26.22 -6.90 -17.44
CA ILE A 5 25.83 -6.18 -16.21
C ILE A 5 24.47 -5.43 -16.34
N LEU A 6 23.97 -5.19 -17.55
CA LEU A 6 22.75 -4.39 -17.76
C LEU A 6 21.42 -5.16 -17.62
N LEU A 7 21.44 -6.51 -17.60
CA LEU A 7 20.21 -7.30 -17.47
C LEU A 7 19.65 -7.35 -16.03
N GLY A 8 20.49 -7.14 -15.01
CA GLY A 8 20.07 -7.22 -13.61
C GLY A 8 19.13 -6.08 -13.19
N LEU A 9 19.35 -4.88 -13.71
CA LEU A 9 18.60 -3.67 -13.32
C LEU A 9 17.17 -3.64 -13.88
N ALA A 10 16.94 -4.21 -15.06
CA ALA A 10 15.61 -4.21 -15.69
C ALA A 10 14.63 -5.15 -14.97
N LEU A 11 15.12 -6.29 -14.47
CA LEU A 11 14.31 -7.27 -13.72
C LEU A 11 13.95 -6.77 -12.31
N THR A 12 14.85 -6.02 -11.67
CA THR A 12 14.59 -5.42 -10.35
C THR A 12 13.64 -4.23 -10.46
N ALA A 13 13.76 -3.40 -11.49
CA ALA A 13 12.85 -2.26 -11.71
C ALA A 13 11.40 -2.72 -11.83
N GLY A 14 11.12 -3.73 -12.65
CA GLY A 14 9.76 -4.25 -12.82
C GLY A 14 9.16 -4.89 -11.56
N LYS A 15 9.99 -5.44 -10.66
CA LYS A 15 9.51 -5.97 -9.37
C LYS A 15 9.25 -4.87 -8.34
N VAL A 16 10.12 -3.84 -8.31
CA VAL A 16 9.94 -2.68 -7.44
C VAL A 16 8.67 -1.92 -7.81
N ASP A 17 8.42 -1.68 -9.10
CA ASP A 17 7.21 -0.98 -9.57
C ASP A 17 5.93 -1.72 -9.14
N LYS A 18 5.90 -3.05 -9.26
CA LYS A 18 4.76 -3.87 -8.82
C LYS A 18 4.59 -3.87 -7.31
N GLY A 19 5.68 -3.97 -6.54
CA GLY A 19 5.59 -3.91 -5.08
C GLY A 19 5.17 -2.54 -4.59
N ASP A 20 5.61 -1.46 -5.23
CA ASP A 20 5.15 -0.09 -4.96
C ASP A 20 3.66 0.09 -5.27
N ALA A 21 3.15 -0.54 -6.33
CA ALA A 21 1.72 -0.54 -6.62
C ALA A 21 0.92 -1.24 -5.50
N VAL A 22 1.38 -2.40 -5.02
CA VAL A 22 0.78 -3.09 -3.87
C VAL A 22 0.80 -2.19 -2.64
N MET A 23 1.95 -1.56 -2.34
CA MET A 23 2.10 -0.71 -1.16
C MET A 23 1.25 0.55 -1.23
N GLN A 24 1.17 1.20 -2.39
CA GLN A 24 0.29 2.35 -2.60
C GLN A 24 -1.17 1.97 -2.34
N ALA A 25 -1.63 0.81 -2.84
CA ALA A 25 -2.99 0.35 -2.60
C ALA A 25 -3.25 0.04 -1.11
N GLN A 26 -2.29 -0.55 -0.40
CA GLN A 26 -2.38 -0.77 1.05
C GLN A 26 -2.48 0.55 1.83
N PHE A 27 -1.69 1.56 1.44
CA PHE A 27 -1.72 2.89 2.06
C PHE A 27 -3.05 3.61 1.78
N ASP A 28 -3.59 3.49 0.58
CA ASP A 28 -4.89 4.06 0.22
C ASP A 28 -6.03 3.39 0.99
N LEU A 29 -6.01 2.06 1.10
CA LEU A 29 -6.95 1.32 1.94
C LEU A 29 -6.84 1.76 3.41
N LEU A 30 -5.63 2.01 3.91
CA LEU A 30 -5.42 2.47 5.28
C LEU A 30 -5.98 3.89 5.51
N ARG A 31 -5.74 4.82 4.58
CA ARG A 31 -6.34 6.18 4.60
C ARG A 31 -7.86 6.12 4.62
N LEU A 32 -8.42 5.27 3.76
CA LEU A 32 -9.86 5.09 3.64
C LEU A 32 -10.46 4.46 4.90
N SER A 33 -9.85 3.40 5.43
CA SER A 33 -10.22 2.74 6.68
C SER A 33 -10.27 3.73 7.84
N TYR A 34 -9.26 4.60 7.96
CA TYR A 34 -9.26 5.65 8.98
C TYR A 34 -10.43 6.62 8.81
N ALA A 35 -10.64 7.15 7.60
CA ALA A 35 -11.71 8.12 7.35
C ALA A 35 -13.12 7.54 7.51
N CYS A 36 -13.29 6.25 7.26
CA CYS A 36 -14.53 5.54 7.50
C CYS A 36 -14.76 5.18 8.97
N GLY A 37 -13.79 5.40 9.86
CA GLY A 37 -13.86 4.94 11.24
C GLY A 37 -13.97 3.42 11.33
N ASP A 38 -13.35 2.70 10.39
CA ASP A 38 -13.38 1.24 10.32
C ASP A 38 -12.74 0.63 11.57
N PRO A 39 -13.46 -0.25 12.32
CA PRO A 39 -12.92 -0.89 13.51
C PRO A 39 -11.68 -1.76 13.21
N LEU A 40 -11.47 -2.15 11.96
CA LEU A 40 -10.32 -2.95 11.53
C LEU A 40 -9.10 -2.12 11.11
N TYR A 41 -9.13 -0.80 11.25
CA TYR A 41 -8.02 0.10 10.90
C TYR A 41 -6.67 -0.38 11.45
N ARG A 42 -6.61 -0.77 12.73
CA ARG A 42 -5.38 -1.25 13.37
C ARG A 42 -4.85 -2.53 12.70
N SER A 43 -5.74 -3.47 12.41
CA SER A 43 -5.39 -4.73 11.73
C SER A 43 -4.89 -4.48 10.31
N LYS A 44 -5.49 -3.51 9.59
CA LYS A 44 -5.05 -3.09 8.26
C LYS A 44 -3.67 -2.44 8.30
N ARG A 45 -3.41 -1.55 9.27
CA ARG A 45 -2.07 -0.96 9.48
C ARG A 45 -1.02 -2.02 9.74
N ASP A 46 -1.32 -2.98 10.62
CA ASP A 46 -0.40 -4.06 10.96
C ASP A 46 -0.21 -5.02 9.76
N SER A 47 -1.21 -5.16 8.88
CA SER A 47 -1.08 -5.83 7.58
C SER A 47 -0.13 -5.08 6.63
N THR A 48 -0.28 -3.75 6.50
CA THR A 48 0.60 -2.91 5.66
C THR A 48 2.06 -3.04 6.10
N ARG A 49 2.33 -3.09 7.40
CA ARG A 49 3.69 -3.32 7.94
C ARG A 49 4.26 -4.67 7.52
N ARG A 50 3.47 -5.75 7.63
CA ARG A 50 3.89 -7.09 7.17
C ARG A 50 4.15 -7.14 5.67
N TRP A 51 3.42 -6.35 4.88
CA TRP A 51 3.66 -6.24 3.45
C TRP A 51 4.97 -5.53 3.13
N ILE A 52 5.36 -4.49 3.88
CA ILE A 52 6.69 -3.88 3.75
C ILE A 52 7.80 -4.89 4.03
N GLU A 53 7.68 -5.66 5.12
CA GLU A 53 8.66 -6.72 5.44
C GLU A 53 8.75 -7.75 4.30
N ARG A 54 7.60 -8.16 3.76
CA ARG A 54 7.56 -9.11 2.64
C ARG A 54 8.14 -8.54 1.34
N LEU A 55 8.03 -7.23 1.13
CA LEU A 55 8.44 -6.54 -0.08
C LEU A 55 9.77 -5.80 0.07
N GLU A 56 10.52 -5.95 1.18
CA GLU A 56 11.68 -5.11 1.55
C GLU A 56 12.69 -4.83 0.42
N SER A 57 12.88 -5.77 -0.52
CA SER A 57 13.78 -5.62 -1.69
C SER A 57 13.08 -5.29 -3.01
N ASN A 58 11.75 -5.19 -3.00
CA ASN A 58 10.87 -4.99 -4.14
C ASN A 58 9.87 -3.84 -3.88
N THR A 59 10.20 -2.90 -3.00
CA THR A 59 9.42 -1.67 -2.81
C THR A 59 10.32 -0.53 -2.35
N THR A 60 9.94 0.70 -2.65
CA THR A 60 10.53 1.93 -2.14
C THR A 60 9.95 2.37 -0.80
N TYR A 61 8.87 1.72 -0.34
CA TYR A 61 8.21 2.00 0.93
C TYR A 61 8.92 1.34 2.12
N SER A 62 8.81 1.98 3.28
CA SER A 62 9.45 1.59 4.52
C SER A 62 8.48 1.58 5.70
N MET A 63 8.91 0.97 6.81
CA MET A 63 8.15 1.01 8.06
C MET A 63 7.89 2.43 8.57
N GLN A 64 8.80 3.35 8.27
CA GLN A 64 8.67 4.75 8.65
C GLN A 64 7.48 5.38 7.92
N ASP A 65 7.25 5.05 6.65
CA ASP A 65 6.13 5.59 5.86
C ASP A 65 4.78 5.19 6.47
N VAL A 66 4.66 4.00 7.06
CA VAL A 66 3.43 3.59 7.76
C VAL A 66 3.25 4.37 9.06
N ALA A 67 4.34 4.59 9.81
CA ALA A 67 4.30 5.37 11.04
C ALA A 67 3.92 6.84 10.76
N ASP A 68 4.51 7.41 9.72
CA ASP A 68 4.24 8.78 9.27
C ASP A 68 2.79 8.91 8.77
N LEU A 69 2.29 7.92 8.04
CA LEU A 69 0.89 7.87 7.64
C LEU A 69 -0.05 7.79 8.85
N ASP A 70 0.18 6.87 9.79
CA ASP A 70 -0.66 6.71 11.00
C ASP A 70 -0.68 7.98 11.85
N SER A 71 0.49 8.60 12.05
CA SER A 71 0.60 9.87 12.76
C SER A 71 -0.12 10.99 12.01
N GLY A 72 0.09 11.08 10.69
CA GLY A 72 -0.50 12.09 9.82
C GLY A 72 -2.02 12.01 9.73
N LEU A 73 -2.58 10.81 9.80
CA LEU A 73 -4.04 10.61 9.86
C LEU A 73 -4.59 11.07 11.22
N LYS A 74 -3.92 10.72 12.32
CA LYS A 74 -4.35 11.05 13.69
C LYS A 74 -4.25 12.52 14.03
N ASN A 75 -3.23 13.21 13.51
CA ASN A 75 -3.05 14.65 13.72
C ASN A 75 -3.75 15.51 12.65
N GLY A 76 -4.36 14.87 11.64
CA GLY A 76 -5.11 15.53 10.57
C GLY A 76 -4.25 16.18 9.48
N THR A 77 -2.93 15.95 9.42
CA THR A 77 -2.06 16.47 8.36
C THR A 77 -2.20 15.69 7.05
N ILE A 78 -2.62 14.43 7.11
CA ILE A 78 -2.91 13.59 5.95
C ILE A 78 -4.41 13.33 5.89
N LYS A 79 -4.97 13.53 4.70
CA LYS A 79 -6.37 13.24 4.39
C LYS A 79 -6.45 12.14 3.33
N PRO A 80 -7.57 11.41 3.25
CA PRO A 80 -7.80 10.53 2.12
C PRO A 80 -7.75 11.31 0.81
N ALA A 81 -7.22 10.69 -0.25
CA ALA A 81 -7.17 11.30 -1.57
C ALA A 81 -8.58 11.62 -2.12
N THR A 82 -9.58 10.83 -1.73
CA THR A 82 -10.97 10.99 -2.16
C THR A 82 -11.83 11.47 -1.00
N ARG A 83 -12.78 12.38 -1.25
CA ARG A 83 -13.80 12.73 -0.27
C ARG A 83 -14.62 11.48 0.05
N VAL A 84 -14.69 11.12 1.33
CA VAL A 84 -15.41 9.93 1.80
C VAL A 84 -16.75 10.36 2.38
N GLU A 85 -17.85 9.94 1.77
CA GLU A 85 -19.16 10.04 2.37
C GLU A 85 -19.45 8.78 3.20
N ARG A 86 -20.03 8.94 4.40
CA ARG A 86 -20.27 7.81 5.30
C ARG A 86 -21.12 6.70 4.66
N GLY A 87 -22.04 7.05 3.76
CA GLY A 87 -22.88 6.09 3.05
C GLY A 87 -22.11 5.16 2.10
N ASP A 88 -20.94 5.59 1.64
CA ASP A 88 -20.14 4.86 0.64
C ASP A 88 -19.03 4.01 1.26
N CYS A 89 -18.82 4.13 2.57
CA CYS A 89 -17.68 3.51 3.25
C CYS A 89 -17.58 2.01 3.03
N ILE A 90 -18.70 1.28 3.09
CA ILE A 90 -18.71 -0.18 2.88
C ILE A 90 -18.21 -0.51 1.47
N LYS A 91 -18.72 0.19 0.46
CA LYS A 91 -18.36 -0.04 -0.93
C LYS A 91 -16.90 0.33 -1.19
N LEU A 92 -16.47 1.52 -0.76
CA LEU A 92 -15.11 1.97 -0.96
C LEU A 92 -14.09 1.04 -0.28
N LEU A 93 -14.40 0.55 0.92
CA LEU A 93 -13.53 -0.41 1.62
C LEU A 93 -13.44 -1.73 0.85
N ALA A 94 -14.56 -2.26 0.38
CA ALA A 94 -14.59 -3.46 -0.44
C ALA A 94 -13.80 -3.29 -1.75
N ASP A 95 -13.99 -2.17 -2.46
CA ASP A 95 -13.28 -1.85 -3.69
C ASP A 95 -11.77 -1.70 -3.43
N GLY A 96 -11.38 -1.10 -2.30
CA GLY A 96 -9.98 -0.98 -1.88
C GLY A 96 -9.34 -2.32 -1.55
N GLU A 97 -10.06 -3.19 -0.84
CA GLU A 97 -9.61 -4.56 -0.53
C GLU A 97 -9.45 -5.40 -1.81
N ALA A 98 -10.42 -5.36 -2.71
CA ALA A 98 -10.36 -6.05 -4.00
C ALA A 98 -9.18 -5.55 -4.87
N LYS A 99 -8.91 -4.23 -4.85
CA LYS A 99 -7.75 -3.67 -5.56
C LYS A 99 -6.43 -4.17 -4.98
N VAL A 100 -6.31 -4.21 -3.65
CA VAL A 100 -5.13 -4.78 -2.98
C VAL A 100 -4.94 -6.25 -3.38
N GLU A 101 -6.00 -7.05 -3.33
CA GLU A 101 -5.96 -8.47 -3.69
C GLU A 101 -5.52 -8.67 -5.15
N SER A 102 -6.10 -7.93 -6.09
CA SER A 102 -5.73 -8.01 -7.51
C SER A 102 -4.25 -7.67 -7.76
N LEU A 103 -3.72 -6.64 -7.10
CA LEU A 103 -2.30 -6.27 -7.24
C LEU A 103 -1.37 -7.30 -6.59
N VAL A 104 -1.79 -7.89 -5.48
CA VAL A 104 -1.05 -8.99 -4.82
C VAL A 104 -1.00 -10.21 -5.73
N GLU A 105 -2.09 -10.57 -6.39
CA GLU A 105 -2.10 -11.65 -7.39
C GLU A 105 -1.15 -11.34 -8.55
N GLU A 106 -1.19 -10.11 -9.09
CA GLU A 106 -0.31 -9.69 -10.20
C GLU A 106 1.17 -9.70 -9.81
N TYR A 107 1.48 -9.34 -8.56
CA TYR A 107 2.83 -9.39 -8.03
C TYR A 107 3.35 -10.82 -7.87
N ASN A 108 2.50 -11.77 -7.52
CA ASN A 108 2.88 -13.17 -7.31
C ASN A 108 2.98 -13.99 -8.61
N ARG A 109 2.49 -13.47 -9.74
CA ARG A 109 2.62 -14.08 -11.09
C ARG A 109 3.95 -13.73 -11.74
#